data_AF-A0A525IN16-F1
#
_entry.id   AF-A0A525IN16-F1
#
_cell.length_a   1.000
_cell.length_b   1.000
_cell.length_c   1.000
_cell.angle_alpha   90.00
_cell.angle_beta   90.00
_cell.angle_gamma   90.00
#
_symmetry.space_group_name_H-M   'P 1'
#
loop_
_entity.id
_entity.type
_entity.pdbx_description
1 polymer ?
#
loop_
_entity_poly.entity_id
_entity_poly.type
_entity_poly.pdbx_seq_one_letter_code
_entity_poly.pdbx_strand_id
1 'polypeptide(L)' 'MRITAAILTAAALSLASISAQAMPFQTSPAGDDTAIAKIAYGCGPGMTRGPYGHCRPMFTCPPGWHPGPYGYHCFRNW' A
#
# COMPACT_ATOMS: atom_id res chain seq x y z
N MET A 1 -12.70 6.93 55.27
CA MET A 1 -11.56 6.90 54.32
C MET A 1 -11.36 5.56 53.60
N ARG A 2 -11.76 4.40 54.16
CA ARG A 2 -11.60 3.09 53.48
C ARG A 2 -12.57 2.86 52.31
N ILE A 3 -13.80 3.36 52.43
CA ILE A 3 -14.87 3.13 51.42
C ILE A 3 -14.65 3.97 50.15
N THR A 4 -14.09 5.18 50.29
CA THR A 4 -13.80 6.08 49.15
C THR A 4 -12.71 5.52 48.23
N ALA A 5 -11.72 4.82 48.77
CA ALA A 5 -10.67 4.16 48.00
C ALA A 5 -11.20 2.96 47.18
N ALA A 6 -12.18 2.23 47.71
CA ALA A 6 -12.82 1.11 47.02
C ALA A 6 -13.67 1.58 45.82
N ILE A 7 -14.33 2.75 45.94
CA ILE A 7 -15.14 3.31 44.85
C ILE A 7 -14.26 3.79 43.69
N LEU A 8 -13.12 4.43 44.00
CA LEU A 8 -12.17 4.91 42.98
C LEU A 8 -11.54 3.76 42.18
N THR A 9 -11.22 2.65 42.85
CA THR A 9 -10.63 1.48 42.19
C THR A 9 -11.64 0.73 41.31
N ALA A 10 -12.89 0.59 41.74
CA ALA A 10 -13.95 0.01 40.92
C ALA A 10 -14.27 0.86 39.68
N ALA A 11 -14.29 2.19 39.82
CA ALA A 11 -14.53 3.10 38.69
C ALA A 11 -13.41 3.03 37.64
N ALA A 12 -12.16 2.90 38.07
CA ALA A 12 -11.01 2.78 37.16
C ALA A 12 -11.04 1.47 36.34
N LEU A 13 -11.51 0.36 36.93
CA LEU A 13 -11.64 -0.92 36.21
C LEU A 13 -12.70 -0.87 35.10
N SER A 14 -13.79 -0.14 35.30
CA SER A 14 -14.86 -0.03 34.30
C SER A 14 -14.43 0.71 33.03
N LEU A 15 -13.47 1.65 33.12
CA LEU A 15 -12.93 2.36 31.95
C LEU A 15 -11.95 1.52 31.13
N ALA A 16 -11.37 0.46 31.69
CA ALA A 16 -10.43 -0.41 30.98
C ALA A 16 -11.13 -1.40 30.03
N SER A 17 -12.47 -1.52 30.10
CA SER A 17 -13.26 -2.49 29.32
C SER A 17 -13.69 -2.00 27.94
N ILE A 18 -13.08 -0.92 27.42
CA ILE A 18 -13.39 -0.43 26.07
C ILE A 18 -12.77 -1.41 25.07
N SER A 19 -13.60 -2.31 24.52
CA SER A 19 -13.22 -3.19 23.44
C SER A 19 -12.85 -2.38 22.21
N ALA A 20 -11.61 -2.50 21.72
CA ALA A 20 -11.20 -1.93 20.44
C ALA A 20 -11.97 -2.65 19.31
N GLN A 21 -12.88 -1.93 18.65
CA GLN A 21 -13.53 -2.43 17.44
C GLN A 21 -12.51 -2.35 16.30
N ALA A 22 -11.80 -3.45 16.06
CA ALA A 22 -11.01 -3.61 14.85
C ALA A 22 -11.97 -3.54 13.66
N MET A 23 -11.84 -2.53 12.81
CA MET A 23 -12.62 -2.46 11.57
C MET A 23 -12.23 -3.68 10.72
N PRO A 24 -13.18 -4.60 10.42
CA PRO A 24 -12.88 -5.69 9.53
C PRO A 24 -12.56 -5.09 8.15
N PHE A 25 -11.40 -5.46 7.61
CA PHE A 25 -11.03 -5.11 6.24
C PHE A 25 -12.05 -5.76 5.31
N GLN A 26 -13.04 -4.98 4.88
CA GLN A 26 -14.01 -5.42 3.89
C GLN A 26 -13.26 -5.51 2.57
N THR A 27 -13.00 -6.72 2.08
CA THR A 27 -12.57 -6.89 0.70
C THR A 27 -13.76 -6.45 -0.15
N SER A 28 -13.68 -5.25 -0.74
CA SER A 28 -14.61 -4.86 -1.79
C SER A 28 -14.64 -6.01 -2.80
N PRO A 29 -15.82 -6.53 -3.19
CA PRO A 29 -15.86 -7.35 -4.38
C PRO A 29 -15.26 -6.47 -5.45
N ALA A 30 -14.11 -6.88 -6.00
CA ALA A 30 -13.62 -6.37 -7.25
C ALA A 30 -14.65 -6.83 -8.28
N GLY A 31 -15.81 -6.17 -8.30
CA GLY A 31 -16.67 -6.19 -9.46
C GLY A 31 -15.82 -5.72 -10.62
N ASP A 32 -16.16 -6.18 -11.81
CA ASP A 32 -15.61 -5.65 -13.05
C ASP A 32 -15.95 -4.16 -13.13
N ASP A 33 -15.19 -3.33 -12.41
CA ASP A 33 -15.26 -1.88 -12.46
C ASP A 33 -14.74 -1.53 -13.85
N THR A 34 -15.66 -1.43 -14.81
CA THR A 34 -15.38 -0.93 -16.15
C THR A 34 -14.83 0.50 -16.12
N ALA A 35 -14.89 1.17 -14.96
CA ALA A 35 -14.26 2.45 -14.66
C ALA A 35 -12.76 2.34 -14.30
N ILE A 36 -12.26 1.16 -13.92
CA ILE A 36 -10.85 0.95 -13.57
C ILE A 36 -10.10 0.42 -14.79
N ALA A 37 -9.50 1.35 -15.53
CA ALA A 37 -8.50 0.97 -16.53
C ALA A 37 -7.29 0.37 -15.81
N LYS A 38 -6.95 -0.89 -16.11
CA LYS A 38 -5.69 -1.51 -15.66
C LYS A 38 -4.52 -0.81 -16.35
N ILE A 39 -4.02 0.24 -15.73
CA ILE A 39 -2.90 1.02 -16.24
C ILE A 39 -1.60 0.28 -15.89
N ALA A 40 -0.78 -0.03 -16.89
CA ALA A 40 0.53 -0.62 -16.66
C ALA A 40 1.31 0.23 -15.64
N TYR A 41 1.61 -0.36 -14.48
CA TYR A 41 2.39 0.24 -13.38
C TYR A 41 1.91 1.63 -12.91
N GLY A 42 0.65 2.00 -13.17
CA GLY A 42 0.10 3.32 -12.81
C GLY A 42 0.61 4.50 -13.64
N CYS A 43 1.35 4.27 -14.74
CA CYS A 43 2.01 5.34 -15.52
C CYS A 43 1.45 5.57 -16.94
N GLY A 44 0.47 4.77 -17.37
CA GLY A 44 -0.11 4.84 -18.71
C GLY A 44 0.30 3.66 -19.60
N PRO A 45 -0.41 3.40 -20.70
CA PRO A 45 0.01 2.42 -21.71
C PRO A 45 1.43 2.73 -22.23
N GLY A 46 2.31 1.71 -22.26
CA GLY A 46 3.69 1.86 -22.73
C GLY A 46 4.64 2.55 -21.73
N MET A 47 4.18 2.87 -20.52
CA MET A 47 4.98 3.50 -19.48
C MET A 47 5.08 2.62 -18.22
N THR A 48 6.12 2.87 -17.43
CA THR A 48 6.35 2.21 -16.16
C THR A 48 6.83 3.18 -15.10
N ARG A 49 6.67 2.78 -13.84
CA ARG A 49 7.19 3.47 -12.66
C ARG A 49 8.71 3.38 -12.64
N GLY A 50 9.37 4.53 -12.69
CA GLY A 50 10.81 4.68 -12.51
C GLY A 50 11.21 5.03 -11.08
N PRO A 51 12.52 5.18 -10.83
CA PRO A 51 13.09 5.65 -9.57
C PRO A 51 12.41 6.94 -9.08
N TYR A 52 12.22 7.14 -7.78
CA TYR A 52 11.56 8.35 -7.26
C TYR A 52 10.10 8.54 -7.72
N GLY A 53 9.48 7.55 -8.37
CA GLY A 53 8.07 7.59 -8.75
C GLY A 53 7.76 8.33 -10.06
N HIS A 54 8.75 8.73 -10.84
CA HIS A 54 8.50 9.30 -12.18
C HIS A 54 7.99 8.24 -13.15
N CYS A 55 7.19 8.65 -14.13
CA CYS A 55 6.78 7.78 -15.23
C CYS A 55 7.82 7.83 -16.35
N ARG A 56 8.20 6.66 -16.85
CA ARG A 56 9.20 6.50 -17.92
C ARG A 56 8.74 5.50 -18.96
N PRO A 57 9.22 5.57 -20.21
CA PRO A 57 8.92 4.57 -21.23
C PRO A 57 9.34 3.17 -20.80
N MET A 58 8.53 2.17 -21.16
CA MET A 58 8.96 0.78 -21.12
C MET A 58 10.00 0.55 -22.20
N PHE A 59 11.19 0.10 -21.79
CA PHE A 59 12.29 -0.17 -22.71
C PHE A 59 12.46 -1.69 -22.83
N THR A 60 12.32 -2.22 -24.04
CA THR A 60 12.65 -3.61 -24.34
C THR A 60 14.12 -3.68 -24.73
N CYS A 61 14.91 -4.45 -24.00
CA CYS A 61 16.32 -4.66 -24.30
C CYS A 61 16.54 -6.03 -24.97
N PRO A 62 17.58 -6.17 -25.81
CA PRO A 62 17.97 -7.46 -26.37
C PRO A 62 18.33 -8.49 -25.29
N PRO A 63 18.33 -9.80 -25.60
CA PRO A 63 18.82 -10.82 -24.67
C PRO A 63 20.24 -10.52 -24.17
N GLY A 64 20.47 -10.68 -22.85
CA GLY A 64 21.75 -10.33 -22.22
C GLY A 64 21.91 -8.87 -21.82
N TRP A 65 20.84 -8.07 -21.93
CA TRP A 65 20.78 -6.68 -21.47
C TRP A 65 19.59 -6.46 -20.54
N HIS A 66 19.68 -5.43 -19.69
CA HIS A 66 18.60 -4.99 -18.82
C HIS A 66 18.33 -3.49 -18.99
N PRO A 67 17.08 -3.03 -18.84
CA PRO A 67 16.76 -1.61 -18.84
C PRO A 67 17.37 -0.90 -17.64
N GLY A 68 17.98 0.25 -17.86
CA GLY A 68 18.49 1.06 -16.76
C GLY A 68 17.41 1.65 -15.86
N PRO A 69 17.81 2.32 -14.76
CA PRO A 69 16.89 2.94 -13.80
C PRO A 69 15.93 3.93 -14.47
N TYR A 70 16.40 4.69 -15.45
CA TYR A 70 15.61 5.71 -16.14
C TYR A 70 15.01 5.23 -17.47
N GLY A 71 15.42 4.07 -17.99
CA GLY A 71 14.79 3.46 -19.16
C GLY A 71 15.02 4.14 -20.49
N TYR A 72 16.12 4.84 -20.65
CA TYR A 72 16.55 5.38 -21.95
C TYR A 72 17.69 4.56 -22.56
N HIS A 73 18.32 3.69 -21.75
CA HIS A 73 19.49 2.93 -22.12
C HIS A 73 19.40 1.51 -21.60
N CYS A 74 19.90 0.58 -22.41
CA CYS A 74 20.15 -0.79 -22.01
C CYS A 74 21.55 -0.90 -21.43
N PHE A 75 21.68 -1.68 -20.36
CA PHE A 75 22.95 -2.02 -19.72
C PHE A 75 23.18 -3.52 -19.90
N ARG A 76 24.44 -3.92 -20.15
CA ARG A 76 24.76 -5.35 -20.32
C ARG A 76 24.49 -6.08 -19.00
N ASN A 77 24.19 -7.37 -19.06
CA ASN A 77 24.13 -8.24 -17.90
C ASN A 77 25.54 -8.86 -17.77
N TRP A 78 26.39 -8.24 -16.97
CA TRP A 78 27.78 -8.58 -16.71
C TRP A 78 27.90 -8.87 -15.23
#